data_AF-A0A397VKQ1-F1
#
_entry.id   AF-A0A397VKQ1-F1
#
_cell.length_a   1.000
_cell.length_b   1.000
_cell.length_c   1.000
_cell.angle_alpha   90.00
_cell.angle_beta   90.00
_cell.angle_gamma   90.00
#
_symmetry.space_group_name_H-M   'P 1'
#
loop_
_entity.id
_entity.type
_entity.pdbx_description
1 polymer ?
#
loop_
_entity_poly.entity_id
_entity_poly.type
_entity_poly.pdbx_seq_one_letter_code
_entity_poly.pdbx_strand_id
1 'polypeptide(L)'
;MWEILYGKPVHFGQDSKLQSKIQFQIQVCSGSRLPVHENTATCYVDLMKKCWHTEPEKRPTAKEVDEIFVEWQTNETILSELSESDKNYKI
;
A
#
# COMPACT_ATOMS: atom_id res chain seq x y z
N MET A 1 -0.73 2.33 -5.04
CA MET A 1 -1.56 2.30 -3.81
C MET A 1 -0.94 3.15 -2.72
N TRP A 2 0.21 2.76 -2.14
CA TRP A 2 0.88 3.54 -1.08
C TRP A 2 1.16 5.01 -1.46
N GLU A 3 1.70 5.26 -2.65
CA GLU A 3 1.98 6.63 -3.13
C GLU A 3 0.72 7.47 -3.30
N ILE A 4 -0.39 6.84 -3.71
CA ILE A 4 -1.70 7.50 -3.88
C ILE A 4 -2.24 7.88 -2.50
N LEU A 5 -2.19 6.94 -1.57
CA LEU A 5 -2.70 7.11 -0.20
C LEU A 5 -2.00 8.27 0.53
N TYR A 6 -0.67 8.37 0.43
CA TYR A 6 0.09 9.39 1.16
C TYR A 6 0.48 10.60 0.33
N GLY A 7 0.14 10.63 -0.97
CA GLY A 7 0.50 11.70 -1.89
C GLY A 7 2.01 11.93 -1.99
N LYS A 8 2.82 10.91 -1.69
CA LYS A 8 4.28 11.00 -1.61
C LYS A 8 4.91 9.92 -2.46
N PRO A 9 5.93 10.26 -3.28
CA PRO A 9 6.69 9.25 -4.00
C PRO A 9 7.46 8.39 -2.98
N VAL A 10 7.67 7.12 -3.32
CA VAL A 10 8.56 6.28 -2.51
C VAL A 10 9.99 6.80 -2.69
N HIS A 11 10.53 7.43 -1.64
CA HIS A 11 11.89 7.97 -1.67
C HIS A 11 12.90 6.90 -1.23
N PHE A 12 13.86 6.61 -2.09
CA PHE A 12 14.99 5.72 -1.80
C PHE A 12 16.23 6.59 -1.62
N GLY A 13 16.73 6.75 -0.38
CA GLY A 13 17.79 7.68 0.00
C GLY A 13 19.05 7.60 -0.88
N GLN A 14 19.71 8.74 -1.09
CA GLN A 14 20.86 8.87 -2.01
C GLN A 14 22.16 9.20 -1.30
N ASP A 15 23.17 8.36 -1.55
CA ASP A 15 24.60 8.74 -1.59
C ASP A 15 25.32 8.08 -2.80
N SER A 16 24.82 6.96 -3.35
CA SER A 16 25.09 6.54 -4.75
C SER A 16 23.95 5.69 -5.32
N LYS A 17 23.53 5.96 -6.57
CA LYS A 17 22.35 5.35 -7.23
C LYS A 17 22.38 3.81 -7.36
N LEU A 18 23.57 3.20 -7.42
CA LEU A 18 23.71 1.75 -7.60
C LEU A 18 23.67 1.00 -6.27
N GLN A 19 24.37 1.50 -5.24
CA GLN A 19 24.34 0.90 -3.91
C GLN A 19 22.95 1.02 -3.27
N SER A 20 22.26 2.14 -3.48
CA SER A 20 20.89 2.32 -2.99
C SER A 20 19.90 1.32 -3.59
N LYS A 21 20.07 0.96 -4.88
CA LYS A 21 19.19 -0.01 -5.55
C LYS A 21 19.39 -1.44 -5.05
N ILE A 22 20.64 -1.86 -4.85
CA ILE A 22 20.95 -3.20 -4.31
C ILE A 22 20.45 -3.32 -2.87
N GLN A 23 20.72 -2.31 -2.04
CA GLN A 23 20.28 -2.32 -0.65
C GLN A 23 18.75 -2.35 -0.53
N PHE A 24 18.03 -1.63 -1.39
CA PHE A 24 16.58 -1.71 -1.47
C PHE A 24 16.08 -3.11 -1.84
N GLN A 25 16.66 -3.74 -2.86
CA GLN A 25 16.29 -5.11 -3.22
C GLN A 25 16.49 -6.08 -2.06
N ILE A 26 17.62 -5.98 -1.36
CA ILE A 26 17.89 -6.80 -0.17
C ILE A 26 16.83 -6.57 0.91
N GLN A 27 16.47 -5.31 1.21
CA GLN A 27 15.42 -4.98 2.18
C GLN A 27 14.05 -5.59 1.80
N VAL A 28 13.66 -5.47 0.53
CA VAL A 28 12.39 -6.05 0.06
C VAL A 28 12.40 -7.57 0.16
N CYS A 29 13.51 -8.21 -0.26
CA CYS A 29 13.72 -9.65 -0.16
C CYS A 29 13.77 -10.13 1.30
N SER A 30 14.27 -9.32 2.24
CA SER A 30 14.23 -9.61 3.68
C SER A 30 12.88 -9.31 4.34
N GLY A 31 11.86 -8.95 3.56
CA GLY A 31 10.50 -8.73 4.07
C GLY A 31 10.20 -7.31 4.55
N SER A 32 11.14 -6.35 4.40
CA SER A 32 10.85 -4.95 4.71
C SER A 32 9.75 -4.41 3.79
N ARG A 33 8.83 -3.62 4.35
CA ARG A 33 7.72 -2.98 3.65
C ARG A 33 7.62 -1.52 4.03
N LEU A 34 6.90 -0.75 3.22
CA LEU A 34 6.71 0.67 3.48
C LEU A 34 5.90 0.86 4.77
N PRO A 35 6.20 1.91 5.57
CA PRO A 35 5.47 2.19 6.79
C PRO A 35 4.01 2.52 6.48
N VAL A 36 3.12 2.09 7.35
CA VAL A 36 1.68 2.39 7.28
C VAL A 36 1.31 3.11 8.56
N HIS A 37 0.64 4.25 8.42
CA HIS A 37 0.17 5.04 9.56
C HIS A 37 -1.06 4.38 10.20
N GLU A 38 -1.18 4.43 11.53
CA GLU A 38 -2.27 3.79 12.30
C GLU A 38 -3.67 4.29 11.88
N ASN A 39 -3.77 5.53 11.41
CA ASN A 39 -5.03 6.15 10.99
C ASN A 39 -5.42 5.84 9.52
N THR A 40 -4.69 4.94 8.86
CA THR A 40 -5.04 4.45 7.52
C THR A 40 -6.17 3.42 7.60
N ALA A 41 -7.20 3.56 6.75
CA ALA A 41 -8.31 2.61 6.66
C ALA A 41 -7.81 1.16 6.54
N THR A 42 -8.29 0.30 7.44
CA THR A 42 -7.84 -1.08 7.62
C THR A 42 -8.03 -1.88 6.35
N CYS A 43 -9.18 -1.72 5.69
CA CYS A 43 -9.47 -2.38 4.41
C CYS A 43 -8.42 -2.06 3.33
N TYR A 44 -7.95 -0.81 3.26
CA TYR A 44 -6.91 -0.38 2.33
C TYR A 44 -5.53 -0.93 2.71
N VAL A 45 -5.20 -0.90 4.01
CA VAL A 45 -3.96 -1.49 4.54
C VAL A 45 -3.88 -2.97 4.22
N ASP A 46 -4.95 -3.71 4.44
CA ASP A 46 -5.01 -5.15 4.20
C ASP A 46 -4.88 -5.47 2.71
N LEU A 47 -5.51 -4.68 1.83
CA LEU A 47 -5.33 -4.83 0.39
C LEU A 47 -3.88 -4.55 -0.03
N MET A 48 -3.27 -3.45 0.45
CA MET A 48 -1.85 -3.17 0.19
C MET A 48 -0.96 -4.32 0.66
N LYS A 49 -1.24 -4.87 1.85
CA LYS A 49 -0.53 -6.02 2.43
C LYS A 49 -0.61 -7.27 1.59
N LYS A 50 -1.79 -7.58 1.05
CA LYS A 50 -1.98 -8.67 0.10
C LYS A 50 -1.20 -8.43 -1.20
N CYS A 51 -1.25 -7.22 -1.76
CA CYS A 51 -0.58 -6.88 -3.02
C CYS A 51 0.96 -7.02 -2.98
N TRP A 52 1.60 -6.74 -1.83
CA TRP A 52 3.05 -6.88 -1.67
C TRP A 52 3.46 -8.09 -0.80
N HIS A 53 2.64 -9.14 -0.78
CA HIS A 53 2.96 -10.37 -0.06
C HIS A 53 4.28 -10.99 -0.58
N THR A 54 5.10 -11.54 0.31
CA THR A 54 6.41 -12.12 -0.04
C THR A 54 6.26 -13.24 -1.07
N GLU A 55 5.41 -14.22 -0.76
CA GLU A 55 4.98 -15.29 -1.67
C GLU A 55 4.11 -14.72 -2.81
N PRO A 56 4.53 -14.81 -4.09
CA PRO A 56 3.78 -14.30 -5.24
C PRO A 56 2.38 -14.87 -5.40
N GLU A 57 2.19 -16.15 -5.06
CA GLU A 57 0.93 -16.90 -5.14
C GLU A 57 -0.14 -16.42 -4.17
N LYS A 58 0.25 -15.70 -3.11
CA LYS A 58 -0.66 -15.07 -2.15
C LYS A 58 -1.07 -13.66 -2.55
N ARG A 59 -0.54 -13.13 -3.65
CA ARG A 59 -0.90 -11.80 -4.16
C ARG A 59 -2.19 -11.92 -4.98
N PRO A 60 -3.11 -10.95 -4.86
CA PRO A 60 -4.28 -10.92 -5.70
C PRO A 60 -3.86 -10.63 -7.15
N THR A 61 -4.58 -11.25 -8.07
CA THR A 61 -4.59 -10.88 -9.47
C THR A 61 -5.18 -9.49 -9.66
N ALA A 62 -4.89 -8.85 -10.80
CA ALA A 62 -5.51 -7.56 -11.11
C ALA A 62 -7.05 -7.62 -11.15
N LYS A 63 -7.62 -8.77 -11.53
CA LYS A 63 -9.07 -9.01 -11.54
C LYS A 63 -9.66 -9.04 -10.12
N GLU A 64 -9.00 -9.73 -9.20
CA GLU A 64 -9.44 -9.75 -7.79
C GLU A 64 -9.33 -8.37 -7.14
N VAL A 65 -8.30 -7.59 -7.47
CA VAL A 65 -8.18 -6.19 -7.00
C VAL A 65 -9.33 -5.32 -7.52
N ASP A 66 -9.70 -5.47 -8.79
CA ASP A 66 -10.84 -4.76 -9.40
C ASP A 66 -12.17 -5.14 -8.72
N GLU A 67 -12.41 -6.43 -8.51
CA GLU A 67 -13.58 -6.95 -7.80
C GLU A 67 -13.69 -6.38 -6.38
N ILE A 68 -12.56 -6.28 -5.65
CA ILE A 68 -12.51 -5.66 -4.33
C ILE A 68 -12.90 -4.17 -4.40
N PHE A 69 -12.40 -3.41 -5.38
CA PHE A 69 -12.78 -2.01 -5.52
C PHE A 69 -14.23 -1.82 -5.94
N VAL A 70 -14.81 -2.75 -6.72
CA VAL A 70 -16.25 -2.75 -7.03
C VAL A 70 -17.07 -3.02 -5.79
N GLU A 71 -16.68 -3.98 -4.95
CA GLU A 71 -17.35 -4.27 -3.68
C GLU A 71 -17.37 -3.02 -2.79
N TRP A 72 -16.22 -2.36 -2.63
CA TRP A 72 -16.09 -1.16 -1.80
C TRP A 72 -17.01 -0.04 -2.23
N GLN A 73 -17.23 0.17 -3.53
CA GLN A 73 -18.14 1.20 -4.05
C GLN A 73 -19.60 1.00 -3.63
N THR A 74 -19.98 -0.21 -3.22
CA THR A 74 -21.34 -0.56 -2.80
C THR A 74 -21.47 -0.78 -1.29
N ASN A 75 -20.35 -0.73 -0.55
CA ASN A 75 -20.31 -1.01 0.87
C ASN A 75 -20.17 0.30 1.67
N GLU A 76 -21.28 0.79 2.23
CA GLU A 76 -21.33 2.05 2.98
C GLU A 76 -20.38 2.08 4.19
N THR A 77 -20.16 0.93 4.85
CA THR A 77 -19.23 0.85 5.99
C THR A 77 -17.79 1.07 5.54
N ILE A 78 -17.37 0.44 4.44
CA ILE A 78 -16.03 0.62 3.87
C ILE A 78 -15.84 2.04 3.36
N LEU A 79 -16.83 2.60 2.66
CA LEU A 79 -16.76 3.99 2.19
C LEU A 79 -16.64 4.99 3.35
N SER A 80 -17.33 4.74 4.46
CA SER A 80 -17.24 5.57 5.67
C SER A 80 -15.84 5.50 6.28
N GLU A 81 -15.27 4.31 6.43
CA GLU A 81 -13.92 4.10 6.94
C GLU A 81 -12.87 4.80 6.06
N LEU A 82 -12.97 4.64 4.73
CA LEU A 82 -12.07 5.31 3.77
C LEU A 82 -12.19 6.83 3.86
N SER A 83 -13.42 7.36 3.95
CA SER A 83 -13.67 8.80 4.06
C SER A 83 -13.12 9.39 5.37
N GLU A 84 -13.22 8.65 6.48
CA GLU A 84 -12.65 9.06 7.75
C GLU A 84 -11.13 9.06 7.72
N SER A 85 -10.53 8.03 7.14
CA SER A 85 -9.08 7.94 6.98
C SER A 85 -8.52 9.07 6.14
N ASP A 86 -9.15 9.40 5.01
CA ASP A 86 -8.74 10.48 4.10
C ASP A 86 -8.71 11.85 4.79
N LYS A 87 -9.59 12.12 5.77
CA LYS A 87 -9.58 13.38 6.54
C LYS A 87 -8.26 13.58 7.30
N ASN A 88 -7.56 12.50 7.66
CA ASN A 88 -6.30 12.58 8.39
C ASN A 88 -5.10 12.95 7.50
N TYR A 89 -5.27 12.90 6.17
CA TYR A 89 -4.22 13.19 5.19
C TYR A 89 -4.53 14.41 4.31
N LYS A 90 -5.65 15.11 4.57
CA LYS A 90 -5.94 16.42 3.97
C LYS A 90 -4.92 17.44 4.51
N ILE A 91 -3.97 17.80 3.65
CA ILE A 91 -3.03 18.93 3.81
C ILE A 91 -3.80 20.25 3.67
#